data_AF-A0A0A7KCR8-F1
#
_entry.id   AF-A0A0A7KCR8-F1
#
_cell.length_a   1.000
_cell.length_b   1.000
_cell.length_c   1.000
_cell.angle_alpha   90.00
_cell.angle_beta   90.00
_cell.angle_gamma   90.00
#
_symmetry.space_group_name_H-M   'P 1'
#
loop_
_entity.id
_entity.type
_entity.pdbx_description
1 polymer ?
#
loop_
_entity_poly.entity_id
_entity_poly.type
_entity_poly.pdbx_seq_one_letter_code
_entity_poly.pdbx_strand_id
1 'polypeptide(L)'
;MSALPSRLLAAQLRAGAYGAWAGGHPGAPEVGVTVPVQDAPQLERVLGAAQEAGAKVTVLVSPVLAGLEPDALYAAAQAGHEIAGAGLPDSPSTLEAASAQLVQSWAADGLGRAGLRRLAAQGIRPLPAPLDTPQPGQTVRVLPEQLAEGLGHLRALGYRPVPVRDVPGWRPAGPRDLLLHVYTHTVEANFAREHGVIDLAVRADAVMRVAALDHAPAPLPLPRDTPTAELHLHSPRIVGLSGRSALTAYRAYLRSLKDVAAALKTRPELQEAQAVFAVTLFHAQLEQGGFALLPLPPLRARVYGLGFRVLRLVYGTARPPSEPQPKMAWMTREAFLAKYG
;
A
#
# COMPACT_ATOMS: atom_id res chain seq x y z
N MET A 1 -17.42 -17.59 -4.97
CA MET A 1 -16.62 -16.46 -5.48
C MET A 1 -17.58 -15.33 -5.83
N SER A 2 -17.53 -14.20 -5.12
CA SER A 2 -18.40 -13.05 -5.41
C SER A 2 -17.86 -12.27 -6.61
N ALA A 3 -18.74 -11.82 -7.50
CA ALA A 3 -18.37 -11.05 -8.67
C ALA A 3 -17.89 -9.64 -8.26
N LEU A 4 -16.72 -9.23 -8.76
CA LEU A 4 -16.24 -7.86 -8.58
C LEU A 4 -17.27 -6.87 -9.17
N PRO A 5 -17.42 -5.67 -8.57
CA PRO A 5 -18.27 -4.64 -9.14
C PRO A 5 -17.82 -4.29 -10.56
N SER A 6 -18.77 -3.94 -11.43
CA SER A 6 -18.45 -3.49 -12.78
C SER A 6 -17.46 -2.32 -12.75
N ARG A 7 -16.62 -2.18 -13.77
CA ARG A 7 -15.56 -1.14 -13.81
C ARG A 7 -16.12 0.28 -13.54
N LEU A 8 -17.29 0.59 -14.09
CA LEU A 8 -17.98 1.86 -13.85
C LEU A 8 -18.39 2.04 -12.39
N LEU A 9 -18.95 0.99 -11.77
CA LEU A 9 -19.35 1.05 -10.37
C LEU A 9 -18.13 1.17 -9.45
N ALA A 10 -17.05 0.45 -9.76
CA ALA A 10 -15.79 0.54 -9.05
C ALA A 10 -15.17 1.95 -9.16
N ALA A 11 -15.29 2.62 -10.31
CA ALA A 11 -14.88 4.01 -10.46
C ALA A 11 -15.75 4.97 -9.66
N GLN A 12 -17.08 4.75 -9.63
CA GLN A 12 -18.02 5.53 -8.83
C GLN A 12 -17.71 5.45 -7.33
N LEU A 13 -17.49 4.23 -6.81
CA LEU A 13 -17.12 4.03 -5.39
C LEU A 13 -15.81 4.75 -5.05
N ARG A 14 -14.79 4.63 -5.90
CA ARG A 14 -13.52 5.36 -5.72
C ARG A 14 -13.68 6.88 -5.76
N ALA A 15 -14.65 7.39 -6.51
CA ALA A 15 -14.96 8.82 -6.55
C ALA A 15 -15.78 9.31 -5.34
N GLY A 16 -16.14 8.44 -4.39
CA GLY A 16 -16.95 8.80 -3.23
C GLY A 16 -18.44 8.52 -3.34
N ALA A 17 -18.90 7.94 -4.45
CA ALA A 17 -20.31 7.56 -4.56
C ALA A 17 -20.69 6.60 -3.42
N TYR A 18 -21.89 6.79 -2.89
CA TYR A 18 -22.42 6.00 -1.77
C TYR A 18 -21.62 6.11 -0.47
N GLY A 19 -20.76 7.13 -0.34
CA GLY A 19 -19.99 7.38 0.87
C GLY A 19 -18.89 6.33 1.15
N ALA A 20 -18.45 5.61 0.11
CA ALA A 20 -17.43 4.56 0.20
C ALA A 20 -16.18 5.02 0.94
N TRP A 21 -15.52 4.09 1.63
CA TRP A 21 -14.27 4.34 2.32
C TRP A 21 -13.09 4.48 1.34
N ALA A 22 -12.19 5.41 1.64
CA ALA A 22 -10.87 5.53 1.02
C ALA A 22 -9.86 6.16 2.00
N GLY A 23 -8.62 6.28 1.53
CA GLY A 23 -7.52 6.84 2.31
C GLY A 23 -6.64 5.74 2.88
N GLY A 24 -6.30 5.89 4.16
CA GLY A 24 -5.23 5.13 4.78
C GLY A 24 -3.92 5.90 4.78
N HIS A 25 -3.21 5.87 5.89
CA HIS A 25 -1.95 6.58 6.05
C HIS A 25 -0.78 5.76 5.48
N PRO A 26 -0.15 6.16 4.36
CA PRO A 26 0.81 5.33 3.62
C PRO A 26 2.17 5.14 4.31
N GLY A 27 2.41 5.83 5.43
CA GLY A 27 3.58 5.63 6.29
C GLY A 27 3.30 4.97 7.64
N ALA A 28 2.09 4.47 7.84
CA ALA A 28 1.67 3.80 9.08
C ALA A 28 1.70 2.28 8.84
N PRO A 29 2.32 1.46 9.70
CA PRO A 29 2.47 0.02 9.44
C PRO A 29 1.14 -0.74 9.45
N GLU A 30 0.05 -0.10 9.88
CA GLU A 30 -1.28 -0.67 9.94
C GLU A 30 -1.81 -1.11 8.56
N VAL A 31 -2.36 -2.32 8.50
CA VAL A 31 -3.07 -2.86 7.34
C VAL A 31 -4.41 -3.44 7.81
N GLY A 32 -5.49 -3.06 7.13
CA GLY A 32 -6.84 -3.52 7.46
C GLY A 32 -7.03 -4.95 6.99
N VAL A 33 -7.24 -5.90 7.91
CA VAL A 33 -7.45 -7.31 7.56
C VAL A 33 -8.94 -7.61 7.55
N THR A 34 -9.46 -7.99 6.39
CA THR A 34 -10.85 -8.45 6.23
C THR A 34 -10.89 -9.95 6.01
N VAL A 35 -11.82 -10.64 6.70
CA VAL A 35 -11.98 -12.09 6.63
C VAL A 35 -13.43 -12.43 6.31
N PRO A 36 -13.76 -12.95 5.12
CA PRO A 36 -15.12 -13.34 4.78
C PRO A 36 -15.49 -14.66 5.46
N VAL A 37 -16.64 -14.67 6.13
CA VAL A 37 -17.16 -15.85 6.83
C VAL A 37 -18.54 -16.22 6.28
N GLN A 38 -18.71 -17.48 5.92
CA GLN A 38 -19.93 -17.99 5.27
C GLN A 38 -20.81 -18.81 6.21
N ASP A 39 -20.22 -19.45 7.22
CA ASP A 39 -20.89 -20.37 8.15
C ASP A 39 -20.30 -20.30 9.56
N ALA A 40 -20.96 -20.95 10.52
CA ALA A 40 -20.55 -20.98 11.92
C ALA A 40 -19.17 -21.65 12.14
N PRO A 41 -18.86 -22.80 11.52
CA PRO A 41 -17.52 -23.41 11.66
C PRO A 41 -16.38 -22.51 11.17
N GLN A 42 -16.60 -21.72 10.12
CA GLN A 42 -15.64 -20.71 9.68
C GLN A 42 -15.50 -19.58 10.70
N LEU A 43 -16.60 -19.13 11.32
CA LEU A 43 -16.56 -18.10 12.35
C LEU A 43 -15.69 -18.55 13.52
N GLU A 44 -15.95 -19.74 14.08
CA GLU A 44 -15.18 -20.31 15.19
C GLU A 44 -13.69 -20.41 14.85
N ARG A 45 -13.37 -20.92 13.65
CA ARG A 45 -11.98 -21.04 13.17
C ARG A 45 -11.28 -19.69 13.08
N VAL A 46 -11.96 -18.67 12.55
CA VAL A 46 -11.42 -17.30 12.43
C VAL A 46 -11.13 -16.71 13.79
N LEU A 47 -12.05 -16.86 14.75
CA LEU A 47 -11.88 -16.35 16.10
C LEU A 47 -10.74 -17.06 16.84
N GLY A 48 -10.66 -18.39 16.73
CA GLY A 48 -9.55 -19.17 17.30
C GLY A 48 -8.19 -18.76 16.73
N ALA A 49 -8.06 -18.70 15.40
CA ALA A 49 -6.82 -18.30 14.75
C ALA A 49 -6.41 -16.86 15.07
N ALA A 50 -7.36 -15.92 15.16
CA ALA A 50 -7.07 -14.55 15.51
C ALA A 50 -6.66 -14.40 16.99
N GLN A 51 -7.29 -15.16 17.89
CA GLN A 51 -6.93 -15.21 19.31
C GLN A 51 -5.52 -15.77 19.52
N GLU A 52 -5.19 -16.91 18.89
CA GLU A 52 -3.85 -17.50 18.94
C GLU A 52 -2.77 -16.53 18.41
N ALA A 53 -3.08 -15.81 17.34
CA ALA A 53 -2.20 -14.80 16.78
C ALA A 53 -2.15 -13.49 17.57
N GLY A 54 -2.96 -13.32 18.62
CA GLY A 54 -3.11 -12.07 19.38
C GLY A 54 -3.43 -10.89 18.46
N ALA A 55 -4.36 -11.09 17.51
CA ALA A 55 -4.73 -10.13 16.47
C ALA A 55 -6.22 -9.81 16.51
N LYS A 56 -6.56 -8.60 16.08
CA LYS A 56 -7.94 -8.17 15.84
C LYS A 56 -8.11 -7.93 14.35
N VAL A 57 -9.27 -8.30 13.81
CA VAL A 57 -9.57 -8.26 12.38
C VAL A 57 -11.00 -7.81 12.14
N THR A 58 -11.32 -7.49 10.90
CA THR A 58 -12.70 -7.24 10.45
C THR A 58 -13.29 -8.52 9.89
N VAL A 59 -14.32 -9.04 10.54
CA VAL A 59 -15.05 -10.23 10.10
C VAL A 59 -16.20 -9.77 9.21
N LEU A 60 -16.23 -10.24 7.96
CA LEU A 60 -17.28 -9.93 7.00
C LEU A 60 -18.37 -11.00 7.07
N VAL A 61 -19.56 -10.61 7.54
CA VAL A 61 -20.64 -11.54 7.91
C VAL A 61 -21.93 -11.18 7.17
N SER A 62 -22.69 -12.18 6.74
CA SER A 62 -24.01 -11.95 6.15
C SER A 62 -25.09 -11.78 7.23
N PRO A 63 -26.18 -11.04 6.97
CA PRO A 63 -27.31 -10.96 7.91
C PRO A 63 -27.92 -12.31 8.28
N VAL A 64 -27.86 -13.29 7.37
CA VAL A 64 -28.34 -14.65 7.62
C VAL A 64 -27.51 -15.33 8.71
N LEU A 65 -26.18 -15.30 8.57
CA LEU A 65 -25.30 -15.88 9.59
C LEU A 65 -25.43 -15.15 10.93
N ALA A 66 -25.63 -13.83 10.91
CA ALA A 66 -25.85 -13.07 12.14
C ALA A 66 -27.12 -13.45 12.91
N GLY A 67 -28.17 -13.91 12.20
CA GLY A 67 -29.37 -14.45 12.84
C GLY A 67 -29.18 -15.87 13.40
N LEU A 68 -28.22 -16.63 12.86
CA LEU A 68 -27.93 -18.00 13.31
C LEU A 68 -26.95 -18.04 14.48
N GLU A 69 -25.97 -17.12 14.50
CA GLU A 69 -24.84 -17.13 15.45
C GLU A 69 -24.70 -15.82 16.25
N PRO A 70 -25.76 -15.32 16.93
CA PRO A 70 -25.69 -14.03 17.61
C PRO A 70 -24.68 -14.01 18.77
N ASP A 71 -24.61 -15.07 19.57
CA ASP A 71 -23.71 -15.13 20.73
C ASP A 71 -22.23 -15.16 20.30
N ALA A 72 -21.90 -15.86 19.22
CA ALA A 72 -20.55 -15.91 18.67
C ALA A 72 -20.12 -14.54 18.12
N LEU A 73 -21.02 -13.80 17.45
CA LEU A 73 -20.75 -12.45 16.97
C LEU A 73 -20.61 -11.45 18.12
N TYR A 74 -21.42 -11.57 19.16
CA TYR A 74 -21.26 -10.77 20.37
C TYR A 74 -19.91 -11.03 21.02
N ALA A 75 -19.51 -12.29 21.20
CA ALA A 75 -18.21 -12.66 21.77
C ALA A 75 -17.04 -12.12 20.92
N ALA A 76 -17.12 -12.25 19.58
CA ALA A 76 -16.14 -11.67 18.67
C ALA A 76 -16.02 -10.16 18.83
N ALA A 77 -17.16 -9.48 18.94
CA ALA A 77 -17.21 -8.05 19.18
C ALA A 77 -16.56 -7.64 20.52
N GLN A 78 -16.83 -8.39 21.61
CA GLN A 78 -16.21 -8.14 22.92
C GLN A 78 -14.70 -8.42 22.91
N ALA A 79 -14.22 -9.37 22.11
CA ALA A 79 -12.79 -9.60 21.89
C ALA A 79 -12.10 -8.48 21.06
N GLY A 80 -12.88 -7.50 20.57
CA GLY A 80 -12.39 -6.32 19.87
C GLY A 80 -12.29 -6.48 18.35
N HIS A 81 -12.81 -7.56 17.78
CA HIS A 81 -13.00 -7.66 16.33
C HIS A 81 -14.00 -6.60 15.85
N GLU A 82 -13.86 -6.17 14.60
CA GLU A 82 -14.87 -5.37 13.91
C GLU A 82 -15.81 -6.33 13.17
N ILE A 83 -17.11 -6.16 13.35
CA ILE A 83 -18.12 -6.87 12.57
C ILE A 83 -18.59 -5.95 11.44
N ALA A 84 -18.41 -6.40 10.20
CA ALA A 84 -18.83 -5.68 9.00
C ALA A 84 -19.72 -6.58 8.13
N GLY A 85 -20.59 -5.97 7.34
CA GLY A 85 -21.55 -6.73 6.54
C GLY A 85 -20.98 -7.26 5.22
N ALA A 86 -21.53 -8.37 4.76
CA ALA A 86 -21.27 -8.95 3.44
C ALA A 86 -22.56 -9.49 2.81
N GLY A 87 -22.57 -9.59 1.47
CA GLY A 87 -23.73 -10.05 0.71
C GLY A 87 -24.83 -8.99 0.66
N LEU A 88 -26.08 -9.42 0.48
CA LEU A 88 -27.23 -8.54 0.32
C LEU A 88 -27.56 -7.76 1.62
N PRO A 89 -27.78 -6.44 1.55
CA PRO A 89 -28.02 -5.60 2.72
C PRO A 89 -29.50 -5.58 3.11
N ASP A 90 -30.12 -6.74 3.34
CA ASP A 90 -31.57 -6.83 3.61
C ASP A 90 -31.93 -6.46 5.05
N SER A 91 -31.03 -6.69 6.02
CA SER A 91 -31.23 -6.30 7.43
C SER A 91 -29.91 -6.04 8.16
N PRO A 92 -29.23 -4.90 7.91
CA PRO A 92 -28.00 -4.56 8.61
C PRO A 92 -28.16 -4.45 10.15
N SER A 93 -29.33 -4.07 10.63
CA SER A 93 -29.68 -4.02 12.06
C SER A 93 -29.57 -5.38 12.77
N THR A 94 -29.73 -6.50 12.04
CA THR A 94 -29.53 -7.84 12.60
C THR A 94 -28.07 -8.05 13.02
N LEU A 95 -27.11 -7.56 12.22
CA LEU A 95 -25.69 -7.62 12.59
C LEU A 95 -25.42 -6.74 13.81
N GLU A 96 -26.02 -5.55 13.86
CA GLU A 96 -25.83 -4.63 14.98
C GLU A 96 -26.37 -5.20 16.29
N ALA A 97 -27.57 -5.80 16.25
CA ALA A 97 -28.17 -6.46 17.39
C ALA A 97 -27.34 -7.68 17.85
N ALA A 98 -26.90 -8.52 16.91
CA ALA A 98 -26.10 -9.71 17.20
C ALA A 98 -24.71 -9.37 17.78
N SER A 99 -24.02 -8.37 17.21
CA SER A 99 -22.67 -8.01 17.63
C SER A 99 -22.61 -6.98 18.76
N ALA A 100 -23.73 -6.33 19.08
CA ALA A 100 -23.76 -5.12 19.92
C ALA A 100 -22.76 -4.04 19.45
N GLN A 101 -22.49 -3.98 18.14
CA GLN A 101 -21.65 -2.97 17.50
C GLN A 101 -22.43 -2.24 16.40
N LEU A 102 -22.19 -0.94 16.24
CA LEU A 102 -22.66 -0.20 15.07
C LEU A 102 -21.93 -0.68 13.82
N VAL A 103 -22.67 -1.08 12.77
CA VAL A 103 -22.06 -1.55 11.53
C VAL A 103 -21.76 -0.35 10.63
N GLN A 104 -20.48 0.00 10.52
CA GLN A 104 -20.04 1.16 9.72
C GLN A 104 -19.60 0.79 8.31
N SER A 105 -19.27 -0.48 8.08
CA SER A 105 -18.58 -0.96 6.90
C SER A 105 -19.30 -2.14 6.26
N TRP A 106 -19.30 -2.21 4.92
CA TRP A 106 -19.88 -3.32 4.17
C TRP A 106 -19.04 -3.71 2.96
N ALA A 107 -18.88 -5.00 2.70
CA ALA A 107 -18.16 -5.50 1.54
C ALA A 107 -18.92 -5.20 0.23
N ALA A 108 -18.30 -4.49 -0.70
CA ALA A 108 -18.95 -4.06 -1.93
C ALA A 108 -19.14 -5.19 -2.97
N ASP A 109 -18.57 -6.37 -2.74
CA ASP A 109 -18.57 -7.49 -3.67
C ASP A 109 -20.01 -7.96 -3.98
N GLY A 110 -20.34 -8.10 -5.26
CA GLY A 110 -21.66 -8.54 -5.70
C GLY A 110 -22.81 -7.53 -5.51
N LEU A 111 -22.54 -6.33 -4.97
CA LEU A 111 -23.58 -5.31 -4.79
C LEU A 111 -23.84 -4.50 -6.07
N GLY A 112 -25.11 -4.42 -6.45
CA GLY A 112 -25.59 -3.46 -7.44
C GLY A 112 -25.84 -2.07 -6.84
N ARG A 113 -26.15 -1.10 -7.70
CA ARG A 113 -26.47 0.29 -7.30
C ARG A 113 -27.60 0.38 -6.27
N ALA A 114 -28.60 -0.49 -6.35
CA ALA A 114 -29.72 -0.51 -5.40
C ALA A 114 -29.25 -0.86 -3.98
N GLY A 115 -28.43 -1.91 -3.84
CA GLY A 115 -27.82 -2.29 -2.56
C GLY A 115 -26.94 -1.18 -1.98
N LEU A 116 -26.10 -0.56 -2.82
CA LEU A 116 -25.24 0.55 -2.39
C LEU A 116 -26.02 1.79 -1.96
N ARG A 117 -27.14 2.11 -2.62
CA ARG A 117 -28.04 3.19 -2.17
C ARG A 117 -28.67 2.88 -0.82
N ARG A 118 -29.07 1.63 -0.59
CA ARG A 118 -29.65 1.20 0.70
C ARG A 118 -28.62 1.34 1.82
N LEU A 119 -27.38 0.92 1.60
CA LEU A 119 -26.28 1.11 2.56
C LEU A 119 -26.06 2.59 2.86
N ALA A 120 -25.97 3.42 1.82
CA ALA A 120 -25.77 4.86 1.98
C ALA A 120 -26.90 5.53 2.77
N ALA A 121 -28.16 5.11 2.56
CA ALA A 121 -29.31 5.62 3.31
C ALA A 121 -29.26 5.28 4.81
N GLN A 122 -28.51 4.24 5.18
CA GLN A 122 -28.30 3.81 6.57
C GLN A 122 -26.97 4.32 7.14
N GLY A 123 -26.22 5.14 6.40
CA GLY A 123 -24.90 5.63 6.82
C GLY A 123 -23.80 4.56 6.78
N ILE A 124 -24.07 3.39 6.22
CA ILE A 124 -23.11 2.28 6.09
C ILE A 124 -22.28 2.48 4.84
N ARG A 125 -20.97 2.35 4.96
CA ARG A 125 -20.02 2.71 3.91
C ARG A 125 -19.45 1.48 3.24
N PRO A 126 -19.48 1.40 1.90
CA PRO A 126 -18.80 0.36 1.17
C PRO A 126 -17.27 0.38 1.44
N LEU A 127 -16.71 -0.78 1.73
CA LEU A 127 -15.26 -0.99 1.84
C LEU A 127 -14.59 -0.81 0.47
N PRO A 128 -13.35 -0.30 0.42
CA PRO A 128 -12.54 -0.33 -0.79
C PRO A 128 -12.24 -1.78 -1.18
N ALA A 129 -11.98 -2.00 -2.47
CA ALA A 129 -11.52 -3.30 -2.94
C ALA A 129 -10.19 -3.66 -2.24
N PRO A 130 -10.08 -4.87 -1.65
CA PRO A 130 -8.84 -5.31 -1.03
C PRO A 130 -7.72 -5.43 -2.07
N LEU A 131 -6.48 -5.21 -1.64
CA LEU A 131 -5.29 -5.45 -2.45
C LEU A 131 -4.82 -6.88 -2.29
N ASP A 132 -4.24 -7.43 -3.36
CA ASP A 132 -3.59 -8.75 -3.34
C ASP A 132 -2.27 -8.70 -2.56
N THR A 133 -1.51 -7.61 -2.72
CA THR A 133 -0.27 -7.35 -1.99
C THR A 133 -0.53 -6.35 -0.86
N PRO A 134 -0.10 -6.61 0.38
CA PRO A 134 -0.30 -5.69 1.49
C PRO A 134 0.41 -4.35 1.23
N GLN A 135 -0.27 -3.27 1.60
CA GLN A 135 0.30 -1.92 1.58
C GLN A 135 -0.13 -1.16 2.84
N PRO A 136 0.73 -0.28 3.38
CA PRO A 136 0.41 0.60 4.50
C PRO A 136 -0.90 1.37 4.31
N GLY A 137 -1.80 1.29 5.29
CA GLY A 137 -3.10 1.99 5.29
C GLY A 137 -4.16 1.38 4.37
N GLN A 138 -3.86 0.32 3.62
CA GLN A 138 -4.80 -0.34 2.72
C GLN A 138 -5.44 -1.57 3.37
N THR A 139 -6.41 -2.16 2.69
CA THR A 139 -7.03 -3.43 3.10
C THR A 139 -6.46 -4.61 2.35
N VAL A 140 -6.38 -5.75 3.03
CA VAL A 140 -6.16 -7.06 2.44
C VAL A 140 -7.31 -7.99 2.82
N ARG A 141 -7.60 -8.95 1.96
CA ARG A 141 -8.57 -10.01 2.24
C ARG A 141 -7.82 -11.30 2.46
N VAL A 142 -8.05 -11.93 3.62
CA VAL A 142 -7.47 -13.22 3.98
C VAL A 142 -8.60 -14.22 4.14
N LEU A 143 -8.47 -15.39 3.54
CA LEU A 143 -9.47 -16.45 3.68
C LEU A 143 -9.43 -17.05 5.10
N PRO A 144 -10.56 -17.55 5.64
CA PRO A 144 -10.60 -18.16 6.98
C PRO A 144 -9.51 -19.19 7.25
N GLU A 145 -9.25 -20.07 6.29
CA GLU A 145 -8.25 -21.15 6.37
C GLU A 145 -6.79 -20.65 6.32
N GLN A 146 -6.56 -19.45 5.79
CA GLN A 146 -5.23 -18.85 5.64
C GLN A 146 -4.92 -17.83 6.73
N LEU A 147 -5.83 -17.61 7.69
CA LEU A 147 -5.74 -16.48 8.60
C LEU A 147 -4.48 -16.50 9.47
N ALA A 148 -4.17 -17.64 10.09
CA ALA A 148 -2.99 -17.76 10.96
C ALA A 148 -1.68 -17.51 10.19
N GLU A 149 -1.52 -18.16 9.03
CA GLU A 149 -0.34 -17.98 8.16
C GLU A 149 -0.26 -16.54 7.63
N GLY A 150 -1.38 -15.99 7.15
CA GLY A 150 -1.45 -14.63 6.63
C GLY A 150 -1.09 -13.58 7.67
N LEU A 151 -1.58 -13.69 8.91
CA LEU A 151 -1.22 -12.79 10.00
C LEU A 151 0.26 -12.91 10.37
N GLY A 152 0.81 -14.14 10.40
CA GLY A 152 2.23 -14.38 10.63
C GLY A 152 3.10 -13.73 9.56
N HIS A 153 2.74 -13.93 8.29
CA HIS A 153 3.42 -13.34 7.13
C HIS A 153 3.41 -11.81 7.17
N LEU A 154 2.25 -11.19 7.45
CA LEU A 154 2.14 -9.73 7.59
C LEU A 154 3.06 -9.18 8.67
N ARG A 155 3.10 -9.81 9.86
CA ARG A 155 3.97 -9.40 10.96
C ARG A 155 5.45 -9.57 10.61
N ALA A 156 5.82 -10.64 9.92
CA ALA A 156 7.19 -10.86 9.45
C ALA A 156 7.67 -9.76 8.47
N LEU A 157 6.74 -9.22 7.67
CA LEU A 157 6.99 -8.07 6.79
C LEU A 157 6.93 -6.71 7.50
N GLY A 158 6.69 -6.68 8.81
CA GLY A 158 6.61 -5.47 9.63
C GLY A 158 5.26 -4.75 9.57
N TYR A 159 4.23 -5.36 8.99
CA TYR A 159 2.86 -4.83 9.04
C TYR A 159 2.23 -5.07 10.41
N ARG A 160 1.29 -4.20 10.76
CA ARG A 160 0.41 -4.35 11.92
C ARG A 160 -1.00 -4.67 11.44
N PRO A 161 -1.42 -5.95 11.44
CA PRO A 161 -2.79 -6.29 11.08
C PRO A 161 -3.75 -5.71 12.13
N VAL A 162 -4.75 -4.97 11.65
CA VAL A 162 -5.78 -4.35 12.50
C VAL A 162 -7.16 -4.51 11.86
N PRO A 163 -8.24 -4.37 12.64
CA PRO A 163 -9.55 -4.11 12.07
C PRO A 163 -9.51 -2.86 11.19
N VAL A 164 -10.30 -2.88 10.14
CA VAL A 164 -10.43 -1.82 9.16
C VAL A 164 -10.76 -0.46 9.80
N ARG A 165 -11.68 -0.43 10.77
CA ARG A 165 -12.00 0.79 11.53
C ARG A 165 -10.81 1.42 12.25
N ASP A 166 -9.79 0.63 12.56
CA ASP A 166 -8.60 1.06 13.30
C ASP A 166 -7.45 1.48 12.36
N VAL A 167 -7.65 1.42 11.03
CA VAL A 167 -6.64 1.87 10.06
C VAL A 167 -6.58 3.40 10.05
N PRO A 168 -5.43 4.02 10.36
CA PRO A 168 -5.33 5.48 10.44
C PRO A 168 -5.54 6.15 9.09
N GLY A 169 -6.23 7.30 9.09
CA GLY A 169 -6.41 8.13 7.90
C GLY A 169 -7.50 7.65 6.94
N TRP A 170 -8.34 6.71 7.38
CA TRP A 170 -9.57 6.35 6.68
C TRP A 170 -10.58 7.49 6.73
N ARG A 171 -11.22 7.76 5.59
CA ARG A 171 -12.21 8.82 5.41
C ARG A 171 -13.17 8.47 4.28
N PRO A 172 -14.33 9.15 4.19
CA PRO A 172 -15.14 9.07 2.99
C PRO A 172 -14.31 9.42 1.75
N ALA A 173 -14.46 8.61 0.72
CA ALA A 173 -13.83 8.80 -0.57
C ALA A 173 -14.37 10.06 -1.26
N GLY A 174 -13.57 10.63 -2.14
CA GLY A 174 -13.95 11.77 -2.97
C GLY A 174 -13.33 11.71 -4.35
N PRO A 175 -13.65 12.68 -5.24
CA PRO A 175 -13.21 12.66 -6.62
C PRO A 175 -11.67 12.57 -6.79
N ARG A 176 -10.92 13.15 -5.84
CA ARG A 176 -9.46 13.07 -5.82
C ARG A 176 -8.95 11.63 -5.73
N ASP A 177 -9.64 10.74 -5.02
CA ASP A 177 -9.20 9.35 -4.86
C ASP A 177 -9.30 8.57 -6.18
N LEU A 178 -10.32 8.87 -6.99
CA LEU A 178 -10.40 8.35 -8.37
C LEU A 178 -9.26 8.90 -9.24
N LEU A 179 -8.95 10.20 -9.15
CA LEU A 179 -7.84 10.80 -9.92
C LEU A 179 -6.49 10.16 -9.55
N LEU A 180 -6.23 9.98 -8.25
CA LEU A 180 -5.02 9.29 -7.76
C LEU A 180 -4.96 7.85 -8.24
N HIS A 181 -6.10 7.14 -8.20
CA HIS A 181 -6.19 5.77 -8.70
C HIS A 181 -5.86 5.70 -10.20
N VAL A 182 -6.45 6.57 -11.01
CA VAL A 182 -6.19 6.64 -12.46
C VAL A 182 -4.73 6.95 -12.72
N TYR A 183 -4.15 7.97 -12.07
CA TYR A 183 -2.74 8.31 -12.21
C TYR A 183 -1.82 7.11 -11.91
N THR A 184 -2.05 6.45 -10.77
CA THR A 184 -1.24 5.29 -10.33
C THR A 184 -1.36 4.11 -11.31
N HIS A 185 -2.58 3.77 -11.74
CA HIS A 185 -2.84 2.59 -12.57
C HIS A 185 -2.65 2.82 -14.07
N THR A 186 -2.38 4.04 -14.49
CA THR A 186 -2.07 4.36 -15.89
C THR A 186 -0.65 4.88 -16.01
N VAL A 187 -0.35 6.05 -15.45
CA VAL A 187 0.95 6.71 -15.61
C VAL A 187 2.04 5.91 -14.90
N GLU A 188 1.90 5.63 -13.60
CA GLU A 188 2.94 4.91 -12.87
C GLU A 188 3.05 3.43 -13.28
N ALA A 189 1.91 2.77 -13.53
CA ALA A 189 1.90 1.38 -13.97
C ALA A 189 2.50 1.19 -15.37
N ASN A 190 2.22 2.11 -16.31
CA ASN A 190 2.84 2.06 -17.64
C ASN A 190 4.32 2.43 -17.56
N PHE A 191 4.69 3.46 -16.79
CA PHE A 191 6.10 3.81 -16.57
C PHE A 191 6.87 2.61 -15.99
N ALA A 192 6.33 1.96 -14.96
CA ALA A 192 6.95 0.79 -14.33
C ALA A 192 7.09 -0.38 -15.30
N ARG A 193 6.10 -0.61 -16.18
CA ARG A 193 6.15 -1.67 -17.19
C ARG A 193 7.17 -1.36 -18.29
N GLU A 194 7.17 -0.12 -18.79
CA GLU A 194 8.06 0.34 -19.86
C GLU A 194 9.53 0.37 -19.42
N HIS A 195 9.80 0.73 -18.16
CA HIS A 195 11.15 0.83 -17.61
C HIS A 195 11.55 -0.38 -16.77
N GLY A 196 10.78 -1.47 -16.79
CA GLY A 196 11.11 -2.70 -16.07
C GLY A 196 11.33 -2.50 -14.55
N VAL A 197 10.55 -1.60 -13.93
CA VAL A 197 10.73 -1.25 -12.51
C VAL A 197 10.28 -2.41 -11.63
N ILE A 198 11.23 -3.01 -10.94
CA ILE A 198 11.05 -4.05 -9.93
C ILE A 198 10.67 -3.37 -8.61
N ASP A 199 9.48 -3.71 -8.09
CA ASP A 199 9.05 -3.21 -6.80
C ASP A 199 9.70 -4.04 -5.67
N LEU A 200 10.53 -3.38 -4.86
CA LEU A 200 11.17 -3.96 -3.67
C LEU A 200 10.45 -3.55 -2.38
N ALA A 201 9.36 -2.79 -2.48
CA ALA A 201 8.61 -2.27 -1.35
C ALA A 201 7.69 -3.34 -0.71
N VAL A 202 8.22 -4.52 -0.40
CA VAL A 202 7.43 -5.64 0.15
C VAL A 202 7.14 -5.42 1.64
N ARG A 203 8.16 -5.04 2.42
CA ARG A 203 8.03 -4.70 3.85
C ARG A 203 7.19 -3.43 4.06
N ALA A 204 6.57 -3.29 5.23
CA ALA A 204 5.70 -2.15 5.56
C ALA A 204 6.39 -0.78 5.48
N ASP A 205 7.69 -0.74 5.77
CA ASP A 205 8.51 0.46 5.72
C ASP A 205 9.50 0.49 4.55
N ALA A 206 9.42 -0.46 3.61
CA ALA A 206 10.26 -0.43 2.43
C ALA A 206 9.78 0.66 1.47
N VAL A 207 10.74 1.43 0.93
CA VAL A 207 10.49 2.61 0.10
C VAL A 207 11.23 2.60 -1.23
N MET A 208 11.95 1.52 -1.56
CA MET A 208 12.75 1.43 -2.78
C MET A 208 12.09 0.57 -3.85
N ARG A 209 12.33 0.97 -5.08
CA ARG A 209 12.10 0.23 -6.31
C ARG A 209 13.37 0.34 -7.16
N VAL A 210 13.59 -0.60 -8.07
CA VAL A 210 14.81 -0.60 -8.90
C VAL A 210 14.48 -0.92 -10.34
N ALA A 211 15.10 -0.22 -11.28
CA ALA A 211 15.03 -0.53 -12.70
C ALA A 211 16.39 -1.02 -13.19
N ALA A 212 16.39 -2.09 -13.97
CA ALA A 212 17.57 -2.52 -14.70
C ALA A 212 17.67 -1.71 -16.00
N LEU A 213 18.85 -1.14 -16.26
CA LEU A 213 19.16 -0.49 -17.52
C LEU A 213 20.33 -1.22 -18.18
N ASP A 214 20.24 -1.40 -19.49
CA ASP A 214 21.28 -1.97 -20.34
C ASP A 214 22.40 -0.96 -20.68
N HIS A 215 22.32 0.26 -20.15
CA HIS A 215 23.22 1.36 -20.47
C HIS A 215 23.48 2.25 -19.25
N ALA A 216 24.54 3.04 -19.33
CA ALA A 216 24.91 4.07 -18.36
C ALA A 216 24.44 5.43 -18.86
N PRO A 217 23.37 6.01 -18.27
CA PRO A 217 22.92 7.34 -18.68
C PRO A 217 23.94 8.42 -18.31
N ALA A 218 24.15 9.38 -19.22
CA ALA A 218 24.89 10.59 -18.88
C ALA A 218 24.27 11.32 -17.67
N PRO A 219 25.06 11.83 -16.70
CA PRO A 219 26.51 12.05 -16.75
C PRO A 219 27.38 10.93 -16.12
N LEU A 220 26.93 9.69 -15.98
CA LEU A 220 27.74 8.64 -15.36
C LEU A 220 29.12 8.51 -16.03
N PRO A 221 30.22 8.42 -15.26
CA PRO A 221 31.58 8.30 -15.79
C PRO A 221 31.88 6.83 -16.19
N LEU A 222 30.97 6.22 -16.93
CA LEU A 222 31.05 4.83 -17.40
C LEU A 222 30.82 4.79 -18.91
N PRO A 223 31.34 3.77 -19.62
CA PRO A 223 30.97 3.54 -21.01
C PRO A 223 29.45 3.47 -21.19
N ARG A 224 28.93 4.02 -22.28
CA ARG A 224 27.48 4.13 -22.50
C ARG A 224 26.76 2.79 -22.42
N ASP A 225 27.36 1.71 -22.91
CA ASP A 225 26.74 0.40 -22.96
C ASP A 225 26.94 -0.41 -21.66
N THR A 226 27.36 0.25 -20.57
CA THR A 226 27.55 -0.41 -19.27
C THR A 226 26.19 -0.58 -18.59
N PRO A 227 25.76 -1.80 -18.23
CA PRO A 227 24.52 -2.01 -17.53
C PRO A 227 24.52 -1.36 -16.14
N THR A 228 23.39 -0.78 -15.74
CA THR A 228 23.24 -0.06 -14.46
C THR A 228 21.91 -0.38 -13.77
N ALA A 229 21.82 -0.09 -12.48
CA ALA A 229 20.61 -0.20 -11.69
C ALA A 229 20.17 1.19 -11.23
N GLU A 230 18.99 1.63 -11.65
CA GLU A 230 18.41 2.90 -11.24
C GLU A 230 17.51 2.73 -10.01
N LEU A 231 17.75 3.53 -8.97
CA LEU A 231 16.95 3.58 -7.76
C LEU A 231 15.76 4.52 -7.94
N HIS A 232 14.59 4.02 -7.59
CA HIS A 232 13.33 4.74 -7.58
C HIS A 232 12.71 4.71 -6.19
N LEU A 233 12.05 5.80 -5.78
CA LEU A 233 11.34 5.85 -4.51
C LEU A 233 9.86 5.48 -4.71
N HIS A 234 9.33 4.71 -3.78
CA HIS A 234 7.88 4.51 -3.65
C HIS A 234 7.25 5.78 -3.04
N SER A 235 6.94 6.75 -3.90
CA SER A 235 6.50 8.11 -3.54
C SER A 235 5.43 8.17 -2.42
N PRO A 236 4.30 7.43 -2.48
CA PRO A 236 3.32 7.42 -1.39
C PRO A 236 3.91 7.11 0.00
N ARG A 237 4.77 6.09 0.08
CA ARG A 237 5.31 5.58 1.35
C ARG A 237 6.33 6.51 1.96
N ILE A 238 7.28 7.00 1.15
CA ILE A 238 8.31 7.91 1.68
C ILE A 238 7.69 9.23 2.15
N VAL A 239 6.67 9.73 1.45
CA VAL A 239 5.92 10.93 1.86
C VAL A 239 5.14 10.67 3.14
N GLY A 240 4.43 9.54 3.23
CA GLY A 240 3.74 9.13 4.45
C GLY A 240 4.68 9.01 5.66
N LEU A 241 5.79 8.31 5.50
CA LEU A 241 6.78 8.13 6.57
C LEU A 241 7.37 9.48 7.01
N SER A 242 7.70 10.34 6.04
CA SER A 242 8.25 11.68 6.32
C SER A 242 7.25 12.58 7.05
N GLY A 243 5.95 12.43 6.76
CA GLY A 243 4.87 13.13 7.47
C GLY A 243 4.78 12.75 8.95
N ARG A 244 5.18 11.52 9.32
CA ARG A 244 5.23 11.07 10.72
C ARG A 244 6.53 11.43 11.41
N SER A 245 7.65 11.14 10.77
CA SER A 245 8.99 11.37 11.33
C SER A 245 10.05 11.29 10.25
N ALA A 246 10.81 12.37 10.09
CA ALA A 246 11.97 12.41 9.19
C ALA A 246 13.02 11.33 9.56
N LEU A 247 13.21 11.05 10.85
CA LEU A 247 14.14 10.02 11.31
C LEU A 247 13.65 8.61 10.94
N THR A 248 12.35 8.35 11.05
CA THR A 248 11.75 7.07 10.64
C THR A 248 11.87 6.88 9.13
N ALA A 249 11.57 7.91 8.36
CA ALA A 249 11.74 7.90 6.90
C ALA A 249 13.19 7.63 6.49
N TYR A 250 14.16 8.26 7.16
CA TYR A 250 15.59 8.04 6.92
C TYR A 250 16.02 6.60 7.25
N ARG A 251 15.60 6.05 8.40
CA ARG A 251 15.88 4.65 8.77
C ARG A 251 15.24 3.64 7.82
N ALA A 252 14.04 3.93 7.34
CA ALA A 252 13.33 3.14 6.33
C ALA A 252 14.08 3.15 4.99
N TYR A 253 14.52 4.34 4.56
CA TYR A 253 15.35 4.53 3.38
C TYR A 253 16.65 3.71 3.44
N LEU A 254 17.43 3.83 4.53
CA LEU A 254 18.68 3.08 4.69
C LEU A 254 18.47 1.56 4.69
N ARG A 255 17.41 1.07 5.33
CA ARG A 255 17.08 -0.36 5.29
C ARG A 255 16.65 -0.81 3.90
N SER A 256 15.95 0.05 3.16
CA SER A 256 15.55 -0.24 1.78
C SER A 256 16.75 -0.33 0.81
N LEU A 257 17.86 0.35 1.09
CA LEU A 257 19.10 0.16 0.33
C LEU A 257 19.71 -1.23 0.55
N LYS A 258 19.51 -1.85 1.72
CA LYS A 258 19.90 -3.25 1.95
C LYS A 258 19.02 -4.21 1.16
N ASP A 259 17.73 -3.91 1.04
CA ASP A 259 16.81 -4.69 0.20
C ASP A 259 17.25 -4.63 -1.28
N VAL A 260 17.73 -3.46 -1.75
CA VAL A 260 18.35 -3.32 -3.07
C VAL A 260 19.65 -4.13 -3.19
N ALA A 261 20.51 -4.11 -2.17
CA ALA A 261 21.77 -4.88 -2.18
C ALA A 261 21.49 -6.39 -2.29
N ALA A 262 20.50 -6.88 -1.55
CA ALA A 262 20.02 -8.26 -1.66
C ALA A 262 19.47 -8.56 -3.07
N ALA A 263 18.69 -7.63 -3.64
CA ALA A 263 18.17 -7.77 -5.01
C ALA A 263 19.29 -7.82 -6.06
N LEU A 264 20.30 -6.95 -5.97
CA LEU A 264 21.47 -6.97 -6.87
C LEU A 264 22.19 -8.32 -6.87
N LYS A 265 22.24 -9.01 -5.72
CA LYS A 265 22.86 -10.33 -5.58
C LYS A 265 22.00 -11.48 -6.13
N THR A 266 20.68 -11.38 -5.96
CA THR A 266 19.77 -12.53 -6.13
C THR A 266 18.93 -12.48 -7.40
N ARG A 267 18.69 -11.29 -7.96
CA ARG A 267 17.83 -11.08 -9.13
C ARG A 267 18.66 -11.16 -10.42
N PRO A 268 18.37 -12.08 -11.35
CA PRO A 268 19.12 -12.23 -12.59
C PRO A 268 19.14 -10.94 -13.43
N GLU A 269 18.06 -10.16 -13.39
CA GLU A 269 17.92 -8.90 -14.14
C GLU A 269 18.90 -7.82 -13.67
N LEU A 270 19.45 -7.94 -12.45
CA LEU A 270 20.30 -6.94 -11.81
C LEU A 270 21.75 -7.43 -11.63
N GLN A 271 22.07 -8.65 -12.05
CA GLN A 271 23.40 -9.25 -11.83
C GLN A 271 24.50 -8.51 -12.59
N GLU A 272 24.22 -8.12 -13.84
CA GLU A 272 25.18 -7.45 -14.72
C GLU A 272 25.36 -5.95 -14.43
N ALA A 273 24.51 -5.37 -13.56
CA ALA A 273 24.57 -3.94 -13.24
C ALA A 273 25.89 -3.59 -12.54
N GLN A 274 26.72 -2.76 -13.17
CA GLN A 274 28.04 -2.35 -12.66
C GLN A 274 27.99 -1.08 -11.80
N ALA A 275 26.88 -0.36 -11.82
CA ALA A 275 26.68 0.81 -10.97
C ALA A 275 25.22 0.94 -10.54
N VAL A 276 25.04 1.58 -9.39
CA VAL A 276 23.76 1.95 -8.83
C VAL A 276 23.65 3.47 -8.85
N PHE A 277 22.58 4.01 -9.42
CA PHE A 277 22.39 5.45 -9.48
C PHE A 277 20.94 5.87 -9.22
N ALA A 278 20.72 7.15 -8.95
CA ALA A 278 19.40 7.73 -8.75
C ALA A 278 19.41 9.18 -9.23
N VAL A 279 18.29 9.64 -9.81
CA VAL A 279 18.04 11.08 -9.99
C VAL A 279 17.27 11.59 -8.78
N THR A 280 17.81 12.61 -8.10
CA THR A 280 17.30 13.00 -6.77
C THR A 280 17.33 14.51 -6.52
N LEU A 281 16.45 14.94 -5.60
CA LEU A 281 16.48 16.25 -4.95
C LEU A 281 17.04 16.19 -3.50
N PHE A 282 17.40 14.99 -3.02
CA PHE A 282 17.90 14.72 -1.67
C PHE A 282 19.42 14.50 -1.67
N HIS A 283 20.17 15.57 -2.01
CA HIS A 283 21.62 15.50 -2.22
C HIS A 283 22.37 15.06 -0.96
N ALA A 284 22.16 15.75 0.15
CA ALA A 284 22.89 15.52 1.40
C ALA A 284 22.71 14.09 1.95
N GLN A 285 21.50 13.52 1.83
CA GLN A 285 21.23 12.17 2.33
C GLN A 285 21.96 11.10 1.51
N LEU A 286 22.07 11.30 0.20
CA LEU A 286 22.78 10.37 -0.68
C LEU A 286 24.31 10.51 -0.56
N GLU A 287 24.83 11.72 -0.37
CA GLU A 287 26.26 11.92 -0.08
C GLU A 287 26.66 11.26 1.25
N GLN A 288 25.86 11.41 2.30
CA GLN A 288 26.05 10.66 3.55
C GLN A 288 25.94 9.14 3.34
N GLY A 289 25.07 8.74 2.40
CA GLY A 289 24.96 7.39 1.86
C GLY A 289 26.21 6.92 1.10
N GLY A 290 27.19 7.78 0.83
CA GLY A 290 28.42 7.43 0.11
C GLY A 290 28.28 7.50 -1.41
N PHE A 291 27.19 8.06 -1.92
CA PHE A 291 27.04 8.30 -3.34
C PHE A 291 27.81 9.55 -3.76
N ALA A 292 28.44 9.49 -4.93
CA ALA A 292 28.98 10.67 -5.58
C ALA A 292 27.86 11.41 -6.32
N LEU A 293 27.83 12.74 -6.22
CA LEU A 293 26.85 13.58 -6.92
C LEU A 293 27.44 14.16 -8.20
N LEU A 294 26.66 14.04 -9.28
CA LEU A 294 26.96 14.59 -10.59
C LEU A 294 25.88 15.59 -11.01
N PRO A 295 26.25 16.75 -11.57
CA PRO A 295 25.28 17.68 -12.13
C PRO A 295 24.62 17.06 -13.36
N LEU A 296 23.29 17.13 -13.43
CA LEU A 296 22.56 16.68 -14.61
C LEU A 296 22.73 17.67 -15.78
N PRO A 297 22.70 17.19 -17.04
CA PRO A 297 22.59 18.07 -18.20
C PRO A 297 21.39 19.03 -18.06
N PRO A 298 21.51 20.33 -18.41
CA PRO A 298 20.50 21.34 -18.08
C PRO A 298 19.08 21.01 -18.56
N LEU A 299 18.94 20.42 -19.76
CA LEU A 299 17.64 20.01 -20.30
C LEU A 299 17.02 18.86 -19.49
N ARG A 300 17.81 17.85 -19.13
CA ARG A 300 17.35 16.74 -18.28
C ARG A 300 16.97 17.25 -16.89
N ALA A 301 17.78 18.14 -16.31
CA ALA A 301 17.49 18.75 -15.01
C ALA A 301 16.13 19.48 -15.00
N ARG A 302 15.79 20.19 -16.07
CA ARG A 302 14.48 20.85 -16.22
C ARG A 302 13.33 19.86 -16.31
N VAL A 303 13.47 18.80 -17.10
CA VAL A 303 12.45 17.75 -17.25
C VAL A 303 12.20 17.02 -15.94
N TYR A 304 13.26 16.54 -15.27
CA TYR A 304 13.13 15.90 -13.95
C TYR A 304 12.58 16.88 -12.91
N GLY A 305 13.01 18.14 -12.92
CA GLY A 305 12.47 19.16 -12.02
C GLY A 305 10.97 19.43 -12.24
N LEU A 306 10.48 19.34 -13.48
CA LEU A 306 9.03 19.38 -13.75
C LEU A 306 8.34 18.13 -13.21
N GLY A 307 8.88 16.94 -13.46
CA GLY A 307 8.35 15.67 -12.94
C GLY A 307 8.21 15.67 -11.42
N PHE A 308 9.24 16.10 -10.69
CA PHE A 308 9.20 16.21 -9.23
C PHE A 308 8.14 17.22 -8.72
N ARG A 309 7.86 18.29 -9.47
CA ARG A 309 6.77 19.23 -9.14
C ARG A 309 5.39 18.60 -9.33
N VAL A 310 5.21 17.81 -10.39
CA VAL A 310 3.97 17.04 -10.60
C VAL A 310 3.76 16.02 -9.49
N LEU A 311 4.79 15.22 -9.16
CA LEU A 311 4.71 14.26 -8.04
C LEU A 311 4.35 14.93 -6.71
N ARG A 312 4.89 16.13 -6.45
CA ARG A 312 4.52 16.93 -5.28
C ARG A 312 3.05 17.34 -5.27
N LEU A 313 2.52 17.78 -6.40
CA LEU A 313 1.11 18.16 -6.52
C LEU A 313 0.19 16.96 -6.24
N VAL A 314 0.57 15.79 -6.76
CA VAL A 314 -0.18 14.54 -6.62
C VAL A 314 -0.16 14.05 -5.16
N TYR A 315 1.02 13.88 -4.57
CA TYR A 315 1.20 13.24 -3.26
C TYR A 315 1.23 14.21 -2.07
N GLY A 316 1.23 15.53 -2.31
CA GLY A 316 1.05 16.54 -1.26
C GLY A 316 2.23 16.67 -0.30
N THR A 317 3.47 16.76 -0.80
CA THR A 317 4.63 17.00 0.08
C THR A 317 4.59 18.42 0.65
N ALA A 318 4.26 18.56 1.94
CA ALA A 318 4.10 19.84 2.63
C ALA A 318 5.40 20.66 2.78
N ARG A 319 6.57 20.05 2.57
CA ARG A 319 7.87 20.73 2.65
C ARG A 319 8.56 20.73 1.28
N PRO A 320 8.96 21.90 0.75
CA PRO A 320 9.83 21.93 -0.41
C PRO A 320 11.17 21.26 -0.04
N PRO A 321 11.77 20.47 -0.95
CA PRO A 321 13.12 19.96 -0.78
C PRO A 321 14.08 21.14 -0.67
N SER A 322 15.16 20.92 0.05
CA SER A 322 16.21 21.91 0.31
C SER A 322 16.87 22.44 -0.97
N GLU A 323 16.75 21.71 -2.09
CA GLU A 323 17.48 21.98 -3.32
C GLU A 323 16.54 22.18 -4.54
N PRO A 324 16.76 23.22 -5.36
CA PRO A 324 15.91 23.52 -6.52
C PRO A 324 16.24 22.68 -7.76
N GLN A 325 17.44 22.07 -7.83
CA GLN A 325 17.91 21.36 -9.02
C GLN A 325 18.19 19.87 -8.76
N PRO A 326 17.66 18.96 -9.59
CA PRO A 326 17.97 17.54 -9.45
C PRO A 326 19.41 17.25 -9.86
N LYS A 327 20.04 16.33 -9.14
CA LYS A 327 21.37 15.78 -9.44
C LYS A 327 21.28 14.27 -9.62
N MET A 328 22.28 13.71 -10.27
CA MET A 328 22.46 12.26 -10.33
C MET A 328 23.37 11.85 -9.18
N ALA A 329 22.88 10.99 -8.29
CA ALA A 329 23.69 10.32 -7.29
C ALA A 329 24.08 8.95 -7.83
N TRP A 330 25.34 8.54 -7.71
CA TRP A 330 25.77 7.22 -8.18
C TRP A 330 26.87 6.61 -7.32
N MET A 331 27.02 5.29 -7.41
CA MET A 331 28.05 4.50 -6.75
C MET A 331 28.31 3.23 -7.58
N THR A 332 29.55 2.71 -7.57
CA THR A 332 29.82 1.42 -8.24
C THR A 332 29.09 0.29 -7.52
N ARG A 333 28.83 -0.82 -8.24
CA ARG A 333 28.21 -2.01 -7.66
C ARG A 333 29.01 -2.52 -6.46
N GLU A 334 30.32 -2.60 -6.59
CA GLU A 334 31.22 -3.13 -5.54
C GLU A 334 31.13 -2.28 -4.28
N ALA A 335 31.20 -0.95 -4.43
CA ALA A 335 31.08 -0.03 -3.31
C ALA A 335 29.68 -0.08 -2.67
N PHE A 336 28.62 -0.21 -3.49
CA PHE A 336 27.26 -0.38 -2.99
C PHE A 336 27.10 -1.66 -2.16
N LEU A 337 27.58 -2.79 -2.69
CA LEU A 337 27.49 -4.08 -2.01
C LEU A 337 28.39 -4.15 -0.77
N ALA A 338 29.55 -3.50 -0.77
CA ALA A 338 30.42 -3.43 0.40
C ALA A 338 29.77 -2.66 1.56
N LYS A 339 28.95 -1.64 1.24
CA LYS A 339 28.30 -0.79 2.25
C LYS A 339 26.94 -1.32 2.73
N TYR A 340 26.16 -1.92 1.83
CA TYR A 340 24.76 -2.27 2.09
C TYR A 340 24.43 -3.76 1.96
N GLY A 341 25.37 -4.57 1.43
CA GLY A 341 25.18 -5.99 1.17
C GLY A 341 25.46 -6.91 2.35
#